data_AF-A0A9D9BLE0-F1
#
_entry.id   AF-A0A9D9BLE0-F1
#
_cell.length_a   1.000
_cell.length_b   1.000
_cell.length_c   1.000
_cell.angle_alpha   90.00
_cell.angle_beta   90.00
_cell.angle_gamma   90.00
#
_symmetry.space_group_name_H-M   'P 1'
#
loop_
_entity.id
_entity.type
_entity.pdbx_description
1 polymer ?
#
loop_
_entity_poly.entity_id
_entity_poly.type
_entity_poly.pdbx_seq_one_letter_code
_entity_poly.pdbx_strand_id
1 'polypeptide(L)'
;MTSEELDIQFRDRVDRINNHTEPFPADFLLRLYAYYKKATNDYGRPNSRKQIINAFKTNALFQVQGVSEDEAKRIYIDLVDQYFLYRK
;
A
#
# COMPACT_ATOMS: atom_id res chain seq x y z
N MET A 1 -20.14 -1.43 3.18
CA MET A 1 -19.03 -1.34 4.14
C MET A 1 -19.06 0.04 4.76
N THR A 2 -19.17 0.12 6.08
CA THR A 2 -19.00 1.36 6.84
C THR A 2 -17.53 1.79 6.83
N SER A 3 -17.25 3.04 7.24
CA SER A 3 -15.87 3.53 7.38
C SER A 3 -15.08 2.71 8.42
N GLU A 4 -15.72 2.31 9.51
CA GLU A 4 -15.10 1.47 10.54
C GLU A 4 -14.76 0.06 10.04
N GLU A 5 -15.68 -0.58 9.31
CA GLU A 5 -15.43 -1.88 8.70
C GLU A 5 -14.29 -1.83 7.68
N LEU A 6 -14.19 -0.73 6.92
CA LEU A 6 -13.10 -0.48 5.97
C LEU A 6 -11.75 -0.39 6.69
N ASP A 7 -11.67 0.34 7.80
CA ASP A 7 -10.45 0.50 8.58
C ASP A 7 -10.00 -0.80 9.25
N ILE A 8 -10.95 -1.60 9.73
CA ILE A 8 -10.65 -2.92 10.29
C ILE A 8 -10.05 -3.82 9.21
N GLN A 9 -10.67 -3.90 8.04
CA GLN A 9 -10.14 -4.72 6.94
C GLN A 9 -8.80 -4.20 6.43
N PHE A 10 -8.63 -2.89 6.27
CA PHE A 10 -7.37 -2.30 5.84
C PHE A 10 -6.22 -2.69 6.78
N ARG A 11 -6.42 -2.56 8.10
CA ARG A 11 -5.41 -2.96 9.10
C ARG A 11 -5.10 -4.45 9.06
N ASP A 12 -6.12 -5.29 8.94
CA ASP A 12 -5.94 -6.74 8.80
C ASP A 12 -5.08 -7.10 7.58
N ARG A 13 -5.26 -6.42 6.43
CA ARG A 13 -4.44 -6.65 5.23
C ARG A 13 -3.01 -6.12 5.40
N VAL A 14 -2.82 -5.00 6.10
CA VAL A 14 -1.49 -4.49 6.45
C VAL A 14 -0.75 -5.50 7.33
N ASP A 15 -1.41 -6.04 8.35
CA ASP A 15 -0.84 -7.06 9.24
C ASP A 15 -0.52 -8.34 8.48
N ARG A 16 -1.40 -8.78 7.56
CA ARG A 16 -1.14 -9.93 6.69
C ARG A 16 0.13 -9.75 5.85
N ILE A 17 0.34 -8.57 5.27
CA ILE A 17 1.55 -8.27 4.50
C ILE A 17 2.79 -8.25 5.40
N ASN A 18 2.70 -7.63 6.57
CA ASN A 18 3.82 -7.53 7.52
C ASN A 18 4.24 -8.91 8.08
N ASN A 19 3.29 -9.83 8.24
CA ASN A 19 3.53 -11.18 8.76
C ASN A 19 3.95 -12.18 7.66
N HIS A 20 3.90 -11.81 6.38
CA HIS A 20 4.29 -12.69 5.29
C HIS A 20 5.82 -12.78 5.17
N THR A 21 6.35 -14.00 5.11
CA THR A 21 7.81 -14.25 5.18
C THR A 21 8.47 -14.37 3.80
N GLU A 22 7.71 -14.68 2.76
CA GLU A 22 8.28 -14.82 1.42
C GLU A 22 8.45 -13.45 0.76
N PRO A 23 9.46 -13.28 -0.11
CA PRO A 23 9.70 -12.00 -0.76
C PRO A 23 8.55 -11.64 -1.70
N PHE A 24 8.15 -10.38 -1.67
CA PHE A 24 7.23 -9.79 -2.65
C PHE A 24 8.00 -9.19 -3.83
N PRO A 25 7.40 -9.14 -5.04
CA PRO A 25 7.88 -8.31 -6.13
C PRO A 25 8.01 -6.84 -5.70
N ALA A 26 9.07 -6.16 -6.15
CA ALA A 26 9.35 -4.80 -5.75
C ALA A 26 8.29 -3.78 -6.22
N ASP A 27 7.71 -4.00 -7.40
CA ASP A 27 6.63 -3.18 -7.96
C ASP A 27 5.35 -3.30 -7.11
N PHE A 28 5.04 -4.50 -6.63
CA PHE A 28 3.91 -4.73 -5.73
C PHE A 28 4.10 -3.98 -4.42
N LEU A 29 5.30 -4.06 -3.82
CA LEU A 29 5.62 -3.29 -2.60
C LEU A 29 5.54 -1.78 -2.81
N LEU A 30 5.93 -1.26 -3.97
CA LEU A 30 5.82 0.16 -4.29
C LEU A 30 4.36 0.62 -4.38
N ARG A 31 3.48 -0.21 -4.97
CA ARG A 31 2.04 0.06 -5.02
C ARG A 31 1.43 0.06 -3.61
N LEU A 32 1.70 -0.98 -2.82
CA LEU A 32 1.24 -1.06 -1.44
C LEU A 32 1.72 0.13 -0.61
N TYR A 33 2.99 0.53 -0.75
CA TYR A 33 3.55 1.70 -0.09
C TYR A 33 2.77 2.98 -0.41
N ALA A 34 2.47 3.22 -1.69
CA ALA A 34 1.79 4.43 -2.12
C ALA A 34 0.36 4.50 -1.59
N TYR A 35 -0.40 3.42 -1.72
CA TYR A 35 -1.77 3.35 -1.21
C TYR A 35 -1.82 3.37 0.32
N TYR A 36 -0.87 2.74 1.01
CA TYR A 36 -0.77 2.82 2.48
C TYR A 36 -0.57 4.27 2.93
N LYS A 37 0.42 4.98 2.37
CA LYS A 37 0.70 6.38 2.70
C LYS A 37 -0.50 7.28 2.46
N LYS A 38 -1.23 7.04 1.37
CA LYS A 38 -2.45 7.79 1.06
C LYS A 38 -3.60 7.44 2.02
N ALA A 39 -3.80 6.16 2.32
CA ALA A 39 -4.82 5.65 3.24
C ALA A 39 -4.62 6.13 4.68
N THR A 40 -3.39 6.35 5.12
CA THR A 40 -3.05 6.87 6.45
C THR A 40 -2.81 8.38 6.48
N ASN A 41 -3.11 9.08 5.37
CA ASN A 41 -2.92 10.52 5.22
C ASN A 41 -1.49 11.01 5.58
N ASP A 42 -0.47 10.21 5.27
CA ASP A 42 0.93 10.50 5.61
C ASP A 42 1.67 11.13 4.41
N TYR A 43 1.88 12.45 4.48
CA TYR A 43 2.58 13.25 3.47
C TYR A 43 4.11 13.32 3.66
N GLY A 44 4.69 12.56 4.59
CA GLY A 44 6.13 12.47 4.78
C GLY A 44 6.86 12.02 3.51
N ARG A 45 7.98 12.65 3.19
CA ARG A 45 8.78 12.30 2.00
C ARG A 45 9.50 10.95 2.19
N PRO A 46 9.72 10.17 1.11
CA PRO A 46 10.55 8.97 1.19
C PRO A 46 11.96 9.31 1.70
N ASN A 47 12.45 8.54 2.68
CA ASN A 47 13.76 8.74 3.30
C ASN A 47 14.60 7.45 3.36
N SER A 48 14.77 6.82 2.20
CA SER A 48 15.62 5.63 2.05
C SER A 48 17.08 6.05 1.82
N ARG A 49 18.04 5.23 2.26
CA ARG A 49 19.49 5.51 2.08
C ARG A 49 19.91 5.63 0.61
N LYS A 50 19.28 4.88 -0.29
CA LYS A 50 19.57 4.89 -1.73
C LYS A 50 18.60 5.83 -2.45
N GLN A 51 19.12 6.83 -3.14
CA GLN A 51 18.29 7.85 -3.81
C GLN A 51 17.38 7.28 -4.90
N ILE A 52 17.83 6.23 -5.61
CA ILE A 52 17.00 5.56 -6.61
C ILE A 52 15.71 4.96 -6.01
N ILE A 53 15.76 4.46 -4.77
CA ILE A 53 14.58 3.94 -4.07
C ILE A 53 13.62 5.09 -3.74
N ASN A 54 14.15 6.25 -3.34
CA ASN A 54 13.34 7.45 -3.11
C ASN A 54 12.68 7.91 -4.39
N ALA A 55 13.37 7.89 -5.54
CA ALA A 55 12.77 8.23 -6.82
C ALA A 55 11.59 7.31 -7.17
N PHE A 56 11.73 5.99 -7.00
CA PHE A 56 10.63 5.05 -7.22
C PHE A 56 9.45 5.28 -6.27
N LYS A 57 9.71 5.47 -4.98
CA LYS A 57 8.66 5.77 -3.99
C LYS A 57 7.94 7.09 -4.29
N THR A 58 8.68 8.12 -4.68
CA THR A 58 8.13 9.41 -5.09
C THR A 58 7.24 9.25 -6.31
N ASN A 59 7.69 8.54 -7.34
CA ASN A 59 6.88 8.27 -8.54
C ASN A 59 5.59 7.51 -8.19
N ALA A 60 5.66 6.51 -7.31
CA ALA A 60 4.49 5.77 -6.87
C ALA A 60 3.49 6.67 -6.09
N LEU A 61 3.98 7.58 -5.23
CA LEU A 61 3.12 8.56 -4.56
C LEU A 61 2.46 9.54 -5.54
N PHE A 62 3.19 9.99 -6.56
CA PHE A 62 2.64 10.84 -7.62
C PHE A 62 1.51 10.13 -8.40
N GLN A 63 1.62 8.82 -8.63
CA GLN A 63 0.61 8.04 -9.34
C GLN A 63 -0.74 7.98 -8.60
N VAL A 64 -0.73 8.07 -7.26
CA VAL A 64 -1.94 7.94 -6.42
C VAL A 64 -2.45 9.27 -5.85
N GLN A 65 -1.90 10.41 -6.29
CA GLN A 65 -2.15 11.72 -5.68
C GLN A 65 -3.64 12.12 -5.62
N GLY A 66 -4.42 11.73 -6.65
CA GLY A 66 -5.85 12.05 -6.78
C GLY A 66 -6.81 11.05 -6.13
N VAL A 67 -6.30 9.99 -5.52
CA VAL A 67 -7.10 8.95 -4.86
C VAL A 67 -7.53 9.46 -3.47
N SER A 68 -8.75 9.16 -3.00
CA SER A 68 -9.13 9.51 -1.61
C SER A 68 -8.55 8.53 -0.57
N GLU A 69 -8.58 8.87 0.72
CA GLU A 69 -8.08 7.97 1.78
C GLU A 69 -8.84 6.63 1.78
N ASP A 70 -10.18 6.68 1.72
CA ASP A 70 -11.02 5.49 1.71
C ASP A 70 -10.88 4.67 0.42
N GLU A 71 -10.71 5.33 -0.72
CA GLU A 71 -10.41 4.65 -1.98
C GLU A 71 -9.04 3.97 -1.94
N ALA A 72 -8.04 4.62 -1.34
CA ALA A 72 -6.72 4.02 -1.16
C ALA A 72 -6.77 2.78 -0.26
N LYS A 73 -7.57 2.79 0.81
CA LYS A 73 -7.80 1.60 1.66
C LYS A 73 -8.43 0.46 0.87
N ARG A 74 -9.48 0.74 0.07
CA ARG A 74 -10.15 -0.26 -0.78
C ARG A 74 -9.18 -0.88 -1.78
N ILE A 75 -8.43 -0.04 -2.52
CA ILE A 75 -7.45 -0.53 -3.49
C ILE A 75 -6.34 -1.33 -2.82
N TYR A 76 -5.88 -0.92 -1.63
CA TYR A 76 -4.90 -1.70 -0.86
C TYR A 76 -5.45 -3.08 -0.50
N ILE A 77 -6.68 -3.16 0.00
CA ILE A 77 -7.34 -4.44 0.33
C ILE A 77 -7.43 -5.32 -0.91
N ASP A 78 -7.94 -4.78 -2.03
CA ASP A 78 -8.08 -5.50 -3.30
C ASP A 78 -6.73 -6.02 -3.80
N LEU A 79 -5.67 -5.22 -3.69
CA LEU A 79 -4.33 -5.62 -4.08
C LEU A 79 -3.81 -6.81 -3.27
N VAL A 80 -3.98 -6.76 -1.96
CA VAL A 80 -3.56 -7.83 -1.06
C VAL A 80 -4.37 -9.09 -1.32
N ASP A 81 -5.70 -8.97 -1.43
CA ASP A 81 -6.59 -10.12 -1.63
C ASP A 81 -6.34 -10.77 -3.01
N GLN A 82 -6.18 -10.00 -4.08
CA GLN A 82 -5.79 -10.52 -5.40
C GLN A 82 -4.44 -11.22 -5.38
N TYR A 83 -3.46 -10.63 -4.70
CA TYR A 83 -2.12 -11.20 -4.61
C TYR A 83 -2.15 -12.60 -4.00
N PHE A 84 -2.83 -12.77 -2.87
CA PHE A 84 -2.91 -14.05 -2.19
C PHE A 84 -3.91 -15.04 -2.83
N LEU A 85 -4.85 -14.56 -3.63
CA LEU A 85 -5.76 -15.44 -4.37
C LEU A 85 -5.06 -16.16 -5.53
N TYR A 86 -4.15 -15.47 -6.23
CA TYR A 86 -3.53 -15.98 -7.46
C TYR A 86 -2.08 -16.44 -7.32
N ARG A 87 -1.42 -16.10 -6.22
CA ARG A 87 -0.06 -16.58 -5.94
C ARG A 87 -0.13 -18.00 -5.36
N LYS A 88 0.34 -18.98 -6.15
CA LYS A 88 0.65 -20.34 -5.70
C LYS A 88 2.02 -20.39 -5.04
#